data_AF-A0A420W0P0-F1
#
_entry.id   AF-A0A420W0P0-F1
#
_cell.length_a   1.000
_cell.length_b   1.000
_cell.length_c   1.000
_cell.angle_alpha   90.00
_cell.angle_beta   90.00
_cell.angle_gamma   90.00
#
_symmetry.space_group_name_H-M   'P 1'
#
loop_
_entity.id
_entity.type
_entity.pdbx_description
1 polymer ?
#
loop_
_entity_poly.entity_id
_entity_poly.type
_entity_poly.pdbx_seq_one_letter_code
_entity_poly.pdbx_strand_id
1 'polypeptide(L)'
;MNQQSNNLLPFELACYEIYDNGYDPLNTIWEFWSQHTITDCLESLCALFENYRKGIVQEDAGDIKQMSTFLMEVCRVLIAYFLVHFRKIGIDALPLDFAEPVEVITADLEAKQRIHNFFNRITE
;
A
#
# COMPACT_ATOMS: atom_id res chain seq x y z
N MET A 1 28.11 17.26 -0.97
CA MET A 1 26.95 16.38 -1.24
C MET A 1 25.75 17.25 -1.55
N ASN A 2 25.04 16.96 -2.63
CA ASN A 2 23.98 17.82 -3.17
C ASN A 2 22.71 17.68 -2.31
N GLN A 3 22.07 18.77 -1.89
CA GLN A 3 20.92 18.72 -0.97
C GLN A 3 19.71 17.97 -1.53
N GLN A 4 19.61 17.81 -2.85
CA GLN A 4 18.54 17.07 -3.52
C GLN A 4 18.57 15.55 -3.24
N SER A 5 19.72 14.96 -2.93
CA SER A 5 19.81 13.51 -2.63
C SER A 5 19.42 13.16 -1.19
N ASN A 6 19.24 14.13 -0.29
CA ASN A 6 18.88 13.85 1.12
C ASN A 6 17.39 13.55 1.34
N ASN A 7 16.50 13.95 0.42
CA ASN A 7 15.05 13.77 0.61
C ASN A 7 14.55 12.35 0.27
N LEU A 8 15.33 11.57 -0.48
CA LEU A 8 14.98 10.20 -0.85
C LEU A 8 15.55 9.15 0.10
N LEU A 9 16.48 9.55 0.97
CA LEU A 9 17.19 8.64 1.86
C LEU A 9 16.24 7.83 2.77
N PRO A 10 15.14 8.39 3.33
CA PRO A 10 14.16 7.58 4.06
C PRO A 10 13.46 6.51 3.21
N PHE A 11 13.17 6.85 1.94
CA PHE A 11 12.55 5.92 0.99
C PHE A 11 13.51 4.79 0.60
N GLU A 12 14.77 5.14 0.35
CA GLU A 12 15.82 4.16 0.08
C GLU A 12 16.04 3.24 1.28
N LEU A 13 16.09 3.79 2.50
CA LEU A 13 16.20 3.00 3.73
C LEU A 13 15.04 2.03 3.90
N ALA A 14 13.80 2.46 3.66
CA ALA A 14 12.63 1.57 3.68
C ALA A 14 12.77 0.39 2.69
N CYS A 15 13.45 0.60 1.55
CA CYS A 15 13.75 -0.47 0.59
C CYS A 15 14.88 -1.39 1.05
N TYR A 16 15.77 -0.94 1.94
CA TYR A 16 16.88 -1.73 2.46
C TYR A 16 16.54 -2.49 3.75
N GLU A 17 15.58 -2.00 4.55
CA GLU A 17 15.09 -2.64 5.79
C GLU A 17 14.69 -4.10 5.59
N ILE A 18 14.32 -4.49 4.37
CA ILE A 18 13.96 -5.87 4.03
C ILE A 18 15.11 -6.88 4.07
N TYR A 19 16.35 -6.38 4.03
CA TYR A 19 17.57 -7.18 4.13
C TYR A 19 18.11 -7.24 5.56
N ASP A 20 17.49 -6.54 6.50
CA ASP A 20 17.90 -6.57 7.89
C ASP A 20 17.71 -7.98 8.47
N ASN A 21 18.71 -8.40 9.27
CA ASN A 21 18.63 -9.66 9.97
C ASN A 21 17.47 -9.60 10.97
N GLY A 22 16.44 -10.43 10.74
CA GLY A 22 15.24 -10.46 11.58
C GLY A 22 14.08 -9.63 11.05
N TYR A 23 14.18 -9.05 9.84
CA TYR A 23 13.02 -8.45 9.18
C TYR A 23 11.90 -9.48 9.00
N ASP A 24 10.74 -9.18 9.60
CA ASP A 24 9.53 -10.00 9.51
C ASP A 24 8.47 -9.27 8.66
N PRO A 25 8.25 -9.70 7.40
CA PRO A 25 7.27 -9.07 6.55
C PRO A 25 5.83 -9.26 7.06
N LEU A 26 5.54 -10.31 7.84
CA LEU A 26 4.20 -10.50 8.42
C LEU A 26 3.94 -9.45 9.50
N ASN A 27 4.93 -9.15 10.33
CA ASN A 27 4.81 -8.09 11.34
C ASN A 27 4.63 -6.71 10.69
N THR A 28 5.37 -6.41 9.60
CA THR A 28 5.16 -5.16 8.84
C THR A 28 3.73 -5.05 8.29
N ILE A 29 3.18 -6.14 7.75
CA ILE A 29 1.79 -6.14 7.25
C ILE A 29 0.81 -5.94 8.40
N TRP A 30 0.97 -6.65 9.51
CA TRP A 30 0.11 -6.53 10.67
C TRP A 30 0.13 -5.12 11.28
N GLU A 31 1.33 -4.56 11.48
CA GLU A 31 1.50 -3.22 12.07
C GLU A 31 0.82 -2.16 11.20
N PHE A 32 1.00 -2.22 9.88
CA PHE A 32 0.34 -1.30 8.95
C PHE A 32 -1.19 -1.34 9.10
N TRP A 33 -1.77 -2.54 9.06
CA TRP A 33 -3.23 -2.67 9.15
C TRP A 33 -3.81 -2.49 10.56
N SER A 34 -2.97 -2.52 11.60
CA SER A 34 -3.38 -2.13 12.95
C SER A 34 -3.60 -0.62 13.08
N GLN A 35 -3.05 0.18 12.15
CA GLN A 35 -3.06 1.64 12.18
C GLN A 35 -3.90 2.25 11.06
N HIS A 36 -4.10 1.52 9.96
CA HIS A 36 -4.76 2.02 8.76
C HIS A 36 -5.92 1.11 8.35
N THR A 37 -7.03 1.69 7.91
CA THR A 37 -8.07 0.92 7.19
C THR A 37 -7.92 1.06 5.67
N ILE A 38 -8.53 0.15 4.91
CA ILE A 38 -8.56 0.24 3.44
C ILE A 38 -9.23 1.56 3.01
N THR A 39 -10.30 1.97 3.69
CA THR A 39 -11.02 3.20 3.41
C THR A 39 -10.12 4.42 3.61
N ASP A 40 -9.39 4.49 4.73
CA ASP A 40 -8.47 5.59 5.01
C ASP A 40 -7.36 5.69 3.96
N CYS A 41 -6.84 4.53 3.52
CA CYS A 41 -5.86 4.48 2.45
C CYS A 41 -6.42 5.02 1.13
N LEU A 42 -7.65 4.61 0.76
CA LEU A 42 -8.30 5.05 -0.47
C LEU A 42 -8.56 6.56 -0.44
N GLU A 43 -9.07 7.09 0.67
CA GLU A 43 -9.34 8.51 0.83
C GLU A 43 -8.04 9.33 0.75
N SER A 44 -6.98 8.88 1.41
CA SER A 44 -5.66 9.53 1.39
C SER A 44 -5.06 9.55 -0.01
N LEU A 45 -5.13 8.43 -0.74
CA LEU A 45 -4.64 8.34 -2.12
C LEU A 45 -5.49 9.19 -3.08
N CYS A 46 -6.81 9.21 -2.92
CA CYS A 46 -7.70 10.07 -3.70
C CYS A 46 -7.40 11.55 -3.48
N ALA A 47 -7.21 11.96 -2.22
CA ALA A 47 -6.85 13.34 -1.88
C ALA A 47 -5.51 13.74 -2.53
N LEU A 48 -4.52 12.84 -2.49
CA LEU A 48 -3.22 13.05 -3.12
C LEU A 48 -3.35 13.23 -4.64
N PHE A 49 -4.12 12.35 -5.29
CA PHE A 49 -4.38 12.44 -6.72
C PHE A 49 -5.09 13.74 -7.11
N GLU A 50 -6.11 14.14 -6.35
CA GLU A 50 -6.86 15.37 -6.59
C GLU A 50 -6.01 16.62 -6.39
N ASN A 51 -5.14 16.63 -5.37
CA ASN A 51 -4.21 17.73 -5.12
C ASN A 51 -3.21 17.88 -6.27
N TYR A 52 -2.64 16.75 -6.74
CA TYR A 52 -1.78 16.73 -7.91
C TYR A 52 -2.52 17.24 -9.16
N ARG A 53 -3.73 16.74 -9.42
CA ARG A 53 -4.56 17.15 -10.57
C ARG A 53 -4.88 18.64 -10.58
N LYS A 54 -5.15 19.22 -9.40
CA LYS A 54 -5.46 20.65 -9.23
C LYS A 54 -4.22 21.54 -9.21
N GLY A 55 -3.02 20.96 -9.20
CA GLY A 55 -1.76 21.70 -9.05
C GLY A 55 -1.66 22.41 -7.69
N ILE A 56 -2.36 21.91 -6.67
CA ILE A 56 -2.31 22.48 -5.33
C ILE A 56 -0.95 22.10 -4.75
N VAL A 57 -0.08 23.10 -4.60
CA VAL A 57 1.15 22.96 -3.83
C VAL A 57 0.73 22.91 -2.37
N GLN A 58 1.01 21.81 -1.67
CA GLN A 58 0.92 21.78 -0.22
C GLN A 58 1.95 22.76 0.32
N GLU A 59 1.49 23.87 0.90
CA GLU A 59 2.36 24.91 1.46
C GLU A 59 2.75 24.62 2.91
N ASP A 60 1.94 23.81 3.62
CA ASP A 60 2.21 23.42 4.99
C ASP A 60 3.23 22.27 5.07
N ALA A 61 4.33 22.51 5.79
CA ALA A 61 5.40 21.53 5.95
C ALA A 61 4.97 20.30 6.77
N GLY A 62 3.95 20.44 7.64
CA GLY A 62 3.34 19.35 8.39
C GLY A 62 2.57 18.40 7.47
N ASP A 63 1.73 18.96 6.58
CA ASP A 63 0.95 18.19 5.60
C ASP A 63 1.85 17.39 4.65
N ILE A 64 2.93 18.01 4.15
CA ILE A 64 3.92 17.32 3.29
C ILE A 64 4.58 16.17 4.06
N LYS A 65 4.96 16.40 5.32
CA LYS A 65 5.61 15.38 6.14
C LYS A 65 4.68 14.21 6.45
N GLN A 66 3.43 14.50 6.79
CA GLN A 66 2.42 13.48 7.04
C GLN A 66 2.17 12.64 5.78
N MET A 67 1.98 13.30 4.63
CA MET A 67 1.73 12.62 3.37
C MET A 67 2.91 11.75 2.93
N SER A 68 4.14 12.26 3.04
CA SER A 68 5.35 11.49 2.73
C SER A 68 5.55 10.30 3.67
N THR A 69 5.19 10.44 4.95
CA THR A 69 5.23 9.33 5.92
C THR A 69 4.24 8.24 5.54
N PHE A 70 2.99 8.62 5.25
CA PHE A 70 1.96 7.68 4.79
C PHE A 70 2.38 6.93 3.53
N LEU A 71 2.90 7.63 2.52
CA LEU A 71 3.38 7.00 1.28
C LEU A 71 4.54 6.01 1.54
N MET A 72 5.43 6.33 2.47
CA MET A 72 6.52 5.44 2.85
C MET A 72 6.00 4.17 3.54
N GLU A 73 5.01 4.29 4.42
CA GLU A 73 4.34 3.15 5.04
C GLU A 73 3.62 2.27 4.00
N VAL A 74 2.93 2.89 3.03
CA VAL A 74 2.31 2.18 1.89
C VAL A 74 3.38 1.43 1.07
N CYS A 75 4.51 2.06 0.77
CA CYS A 75 5.59 1.38 0.05
C CYS A 75 6.18 0.21 0.84
N ARG A 76 6.39 0.37 2.16
CA ARG A 76 6.87 -0.72 3.02
C ARG A 76 5.92 -1.90 3.03
N VAL A 77 4.62 -1.68 3.18
CA VAL A 77 3.64 -2.78 3.22
C VAL A 77 3.53 -3.49 1.86
N LEU A 78 3.62 -2.76 0.73
CA LEU A 78 3.66 -3.36 -0.61
C LEU A 78 4.88 -4.27 -0.80
N ILE A 79 6.05 -3.84 -0.34
CA ILE A 79 7.26 -4.66 -0.38
C ILE A 79 7.11 -5.88 0.54
N ALA A 80 6.53 -5.72 1.72
CA ALA A 80 6.27 -6.83 2.64
C ALA A 80 5.34 -7.88 2.01
N TYR A 81 4.24 -7.47 1.36
CA TYR A 81 3.37 -8.36 0.61
C TYR A 81 4.10 -9.08 -0.52
N PHE A 82 4.94 -8.36 -1.28
CA PHE A 82 5.78 -8.96 -2.31
C PHE A 82 6.71 -10.03 -1.72
N LEU A 83 7.33 -9.78 -0.57
CA LEU A 83 8.22 -10.74 0.08
C LEU A 83 7.49 -11.96 0.61
N VAL A 84 6.32 -11.79 1.21
CA VAL A 84 5.46 -12.90 1.63
C VAL A 84 5.14 -13.79 0.44
N HIS A 85 4.72 -13.20 -0.67
CA HIS A 85 4.45 -13.94 -1.91
C HIS A 85 5.70 -14.63 -2.46
N PHE A 86 6.79 -13.90 -2.63
CA PHE A 86 8.05 -14.38 -3.20
C PHE A 86 8.67 -15.51 -2.39
N ARG A 87 8.68 -15.39 -1.06
CA ARG A 87 9.21 -16.39 -0.13
C ARG A 87 8.21 -17.50 0.20
N LYS A 88 6.98 -17.43 -0.33
CA LYS A 88 5.88 -18.38 -0.05
C LYS A 88 5.59 -18.52 1.45
N ILE A 89 5.63 -17.40 2.18
CA ILE A 89 5.27 -17.36 3.59
C ILE A 89 3.75 -17.46 3.69
N GLY A 90 3.23 -18.31 4.57
CA GLY A 90 1.80 -18.44 4.79
C GLY A 90 1.26 -17.18 5.49
N ILE A 91 0.40 -16.43 4.79
CA ILE A 91 -0.25 -15.23 5.34
C ILE A 91 -1.58 -15.55 6.03
N ASP A 92 -2.10 -16.77 5.84
CA ASP A 92 -3.43 -17.20 6.27
C ASP A 92 -3.63 -17.17 7.79
N ALA A 93 -2.54 -17.13 8.55
CA ALA A 93 -2.55 -17.04 10.01
C ALA A 93 -2.53 -15.59 10.53
N LEU A 94 -2.40 -14.58 9.66
CA LEU A 94 -2.38 -13.19 10.06
C LEU A 94 -3.81 -12.73 10.37
N PRO A 95 -4.12 -12.33 11.62
CA PRO A 95 -5.45 -11.83 11.96
C PRO A 95 -5.59 -10.42 11.38
N LEU A 96 -6.18 -10.33 10.19
CA LEU A 96 -6.57 -9.08 9.57
C LEU A 96 -8.05 -8.88 9.83
N ASP A 97 -8.38 -8.22 10.95
CA ASP A 97 -9.75 -8.09 11.45
C ASP A 97 -10.71 -7.35 10.50
N PHE A 98 -10.18 -6.64 9.50
CA PHE A 98 -10.93 -5.95 8.46
C PHE A 98 -11.08 -6.75 7.16
N ALA A 99 -10.34 -7.86 7.01
CA ALA A 99 -10.45 -8.69 5.82
C ALA A 99 -11.75 -9.47 5.87
N GLU A 100 -12.59 -9.31 4.85
CA GLU A 100 -13.74 -10.18 4.68
C GLU A 100 -13.29 -11.65 4.59
N PRO A 101 -14.15 -12.61 4.97
CA PRO A 101 -13.82 -14.03 4.80
C PRO A 101 -13.37 -14.32 3.37
N VAL A 102 -12.40 -15.23 3.21
CA VAL A 102 -11.80 -15.57 1.91
C VAL A 102 -12.88 -15.93 0.88
N GLU A 103 -13.97 -16.55 1.31
CA GLU A 103 -15.10 -16.93 0.48
C GLU A 103 -15.82 -15.70 -0.11
N VAL A 104 -15.98 -14.64 0.68
CA VAL A 104 -16.64 -13.39 0.25
C VAL A 104 -15.74 -12.64 -0.73
N ILE A 105 -14.45 -12.53 -0.42
CA ILE A 105 -13.46 -11.89 -1.31
C ILE A 105 -13.40 -12.62 -2.65
N THR A 106 -13.37 -13.96 -2.63
CA THR A 106 -13.32 -14.78 -3.84
C THR A 106 -14.58 -14.58 -4.70
N ALA A 107 -15.76 -14.55 -4.07
CA ALA A 107 -17.01 -14.33 -4.78
C ALA A 107 -17.09 -12.94 -5.43
N ASP A 108 -16.65 -11.89 -4.74
CA ASP A 108 -16.57 -10.53 -5.29
C ASP A 108 -15.57 -10.45 -6.46
N LEU A 109 -14.39 -11.08 -6.33
CA LEU A 109 -13.39 -11.13 -7.39
C LEU A 109 -13.94 -11.83 -8.64
N GLU A 110 -14.60 -12.97 -8.48
CA GLU A 110 -15.25 -13.67 -9.60
C GLU A 110 -16.33 -12.80 -10.27
N ALA A 111 -17.14 -12.09 -9.48
CA ALA A 111 -18.18 -11.21 -10.00
C ALA A 111 -17.57 -10.06 -10.82
N LYS A 112 -16.56 -9.38 -10.29
CA LYS A 112 -15.83 -8.32 -10.98
C LYS A 112 -15.14 -8.82 -12.25
N GLN A 113 -14.56 -10.03 -12.21
CA GLN A 113 -13.96 -10.65 -13.40
C GLN A 113 -15.01 -10.95 -14.48
N ARG A 114 -16.20 -11.43 -14.10
CA ARG A 114 -17.31 -11.63 -15.06
C ARG A 114 -17.76 -10.32 -15.70
N ILE A 115 -17.86 -9.24 -14.92
CA ILE A 115 -18.20 -7.90 -15.43
C ILE A 115 -17.12 -7.40 -16.38
N HIS A 116 -15.83 -7.51 -16.01
CA HIS A 116 -14.71 -7.14 -16.87
C HIS A 116 -14.73 -7.89 -18.20
N ASN A 117 -14.92 -9.21 -18.16
CA ASN A 117 -15.01 -10.04 -19.35
C ASN A 117 -16.22 -9.69 -20.22
N PHE A 118 -17.35 -9.31 -19.62
CA PHE A 118 -18.54 -8.86 -20.36
C PHE A 118 -18.25 -7.59 -21.15
N PHE A 119 -17.64 -6.58 -20.53
CA PHE A 119 -17.30 -5.34 -21.22
C PHE A 119 -16.26 -5.56 -22.32
N ASN A 120 -15.23 -6.37 -22.09
CA ASN A 120 -14.25 -6.69 -23.14
C ASN A 120 -14.91 -7.31 -24.38
N ARG A 121 -15.89 -8.20 -24.20
CA ARG A 121 -16.63 -8.83 -25.31
C ARG A 121 -17.53 -7.89 -26.11
N ILE A 122 -17.90 -6.74 -25.57
CA ILE A 122 -18.74 -5.72 -26.24
C ILE A 122 -17.87 -4.69 -26.99
N THR A 123 -16.59 -4.62 -26.63
CA THR A 123 -15.65 -3.66 -27.22
C THR A 123 -14.87 -4.25 -28.42
N GLU A 124 -15.05 -5.55 -28.69
CA GLU A 124 -14.69 -6.25 -29.94
C GLU A 124 -15.87 -6.25 -30.93
#